data_AF-A0A8T7BRA7-F1
#
_entry.id   AF-A0A8T7BRA7-F1
#
_cell.length_a   1.000
_cell.length_b   1.000
_cell.length_c   1.000
_cell.angle_alpha   90.00
_cell.angle_beta   90.00
_cell.angle_gamma   90.00
#
_symmetry.space_group_name_H-M   'P 1'
#
loop_
_entity.id
_entity.type
_entity.pdbx_description
1 polymer ?
#
loop_
_entity_poly.entity_id
_entity_poly.type
_entity_poly.pdbx_seq_one_letter_code
_entity_poly.pdbx_strand_id
1 'polypeptide(L)'
;MSKYLLQIVIALNILGSPADAKEILVPERHFLADKSHEQNCLWRLQADLNADRLPEELITFESYRNGKAGHIWQVYIGTRNGFKVARKHISFRTDAVFIGHIQEIDGPGLLAYFPASSSRGALLSFQVKQDRLIERNLGQIHPKGSDANMYQRYFGLSRIVVEKKPLFDGECGDI
;
A
#
# COMPACT_ATOMS: atom_id res chain seq x y z
N MET A 1 -24.19 -10.83 -7.34
CA MET A 1 -23.40 -9.75 -6.73
C MET A 1 -22.73 -10.29 -5.47
N SER A 2 -21.42 -10.13 -5.35
CA SER A 2 -20.60 -10.72 -4.28
C SER A 2 -20.83 -9.99 -2.95
N LYS A 3 -21.10 -10.70 -1.85
CA LYS A 3 -21.34 -10.15 -0.50
C LYS A 3 -20.23 -9.19 -0.02
N TYR A 4 -19.01 -9.36 -0.55
CA TYR A 4 -17.83 -8.54 -0.23
C TYR A 4 -17.90 -7.10 -0.75
N LEU A 5 -18.60 -6.85 -1.87
CA LEU A 5 -18.73 -5.50 -2.43
C LEU A 5 -19.64 -4.59 -1.57
N LEU A 6 -20.61 -5.18 -0.85
CA LEU A 6 -21.53 -4.43 -0.01
C LEU A 6 -20.87 -3.94 1.29
N GLN A 7 -19.93 -4.72 1.85
CA GLN A 7 -19.21 -4.36 3.08
C GLN A 7 -18.27 -3.17 2.89
N ILE A 8 -17.68 -3.06 1.71
CA ILE A 8 -16.76 -1.97 1.34
C ILE A 8 -17.48 -0.61 1.28
N VAL A 9 -18.72 -0.59 0.77
CA VAL A 9 -19.51 0.66 0.67
C VAL A 9 -19.93 1.18 2.05
N ILE A 10 -20.15 0.29 3.02
CA ILE A 10 -20.54 0.68 4.38
C ILE A 10 -19.35 1.31 5.14
N ALA A 11 -18.13 0.81 4.95
CA ALA A 11 -16.93 1.37 5.60
C ALA A 11 -16.61 2.80 5.16
N LEU A 12 -16.92 3.17 3.91
CA LEU A 12 -16.65 4.50 3.35
C LEU A 12 -17.55 5.61 3.92
N ASN A 13 -18.72 5.29 4.48
CA ASN A 13 -19.60 6.28 5.12
C ASN A 13 -19.19 6.64 6.57
N ILE A 14 -18.18 5.98 7.13
CA ILE A 14 -17.74 6.17 8.53
C ILE A 14 -16.52 7.13 8.61
N LEU A 15 -15.89 7.45 7.48
CA LEU A 15 -14.70 8.32 7.42
C LEU A 15 -15.12 9.77 7.14
N GLY A 16 -15.34 10.52 8.22
CA GLY A 16 -15.73 11.94 8.19
C GLY A 16 -14.69 12.91 7.62
N SER A 17 -15.15 14.14 7.42
CA SER A 17 -14.47 15.30 6.80
C SER A 17 -13.12 15.67 7.42
N PRO A 18 -12.14 16.18 6.63
CA PRO A 18 -10.81 16.54 7.13
C PRO A 18 -10.82 17.95 7.72
N ALA A 19 -10.94 18.05 9.04
CA ALA A 19 -10.69 19.29 9.78
C ALA A 19 -10.05 18.92 11.13
N ASP A 20 -8.73 18.72 11.12
CA ASP A 20 -7.80 18.98 12.23
C ASP A 20 -6.50 18.19 12.00
N ALA A 21 -5.49 18.86 11.43
CA ALA A 21 -4.13 18.35 11.38
C ALA A 21 -3.38 18.85 12.64
N LYS A 22 -3.29 17.99 13.66
CA LYS A 22 -2.40 18.20 14.83
C LYS A 22 -1.02 17.59 14.55
N GLU A 23 0.01 18.25 15.08
CA GLU A 23 1.43 17.88 14.97
C GLU A 23 1.68 16.38 15.26
N ILE A 24 2.34 15.71 14.32
CA ILE A 24 2.70 14.29 14.40
C ILE A 24 4.02 14.17 15.16
N LEU A 25 3.93 13.75 16.42
CA LEU A 25 5.06 13.22 17.19
C LEU A 25 5.46 11.87 16.58
N VAL A 26 6.73 11.71 16.21
CA VAL A 26 7.29 10.45 15.68
C VAL A 26 7.60 9.52 16.86
N PRO A 27 6.90 8.38 17.04
CA PRO A 27 7.23 7.45 18.11
C PRO A 27 8.45 6.61 17.77
N GLU A 28 9.30 6.38 18.78
CA GLU A 28 10.45 5.47 18.71
C GLU A 28 10.02 4.01 18.49
N ARG A 29 10.84 3.30 17.72
CA ARG A 29 10.58 1.97 17.15
C ARG A 29 10.73 0.86 18.19
N HIS A 30 9.70 0.03 18.33
CA HIS A 30 9.87 -1.36 18.73
C HIS A 30 9.53 -2.27 17.55
N PHE A 31 10.44 -3.20 17.24
CA PHE A 31 10.27 -4.23 16.23
C PHE A 31 9.51 -5.40 16.84
N LEU A 32 8.39 -5.80 16.25
CA LEU A 32 7.85 -7.15 16.38
C LEU A 32 7.59 -7.72 15.00
N ALA A 33 8.52 -8.54 14.51
CA ALA A 33 8.37 -9.33 13.30
C ALA A 33 7.45 -10.56 13.49
N ASP A 34 6.52 -10.56 14.46
CA ASP A 34 5.85 -11.80 14.90
C ASP A 34 4.36 -11.69 15.28
N LYS A 35 3.70 -10.54 15.08
CA LYS A 35 2.22 -10.50 15.19
C LYS A 35 1.60 -10.79 13.84
N SER A 36 1.66 -12.05 13.45
CA SER A 36 1.28 -12.56 12.13
C SER A 36 -0.21 -12.59 11.83
N HIS A 37 -1.09 -12.17 12.75
CA HIS A 37 -2.55 -12.28 12.54
C HIS A 37 -3.30 -11.14 13.26
N GLU A 38 -3.74 -10.13 12.49
CA GLU A 38 -4.70 -9.12 12.95
C GLU A 38 -6.01 -9.31 12.21
N GLN A 39 -6.61 -10.48 12.45
CA GLN A 39 -7.90 -10.81 11.90
C GLN A 39 -8.89 -9.72 12.34
N ASN A 40 -9.72 -9.28 11.40
CA ASN A 40 -10.70 -8.20 11.59
C ASN A 40 -10.11 -6.78 11.63
N CYS A 41 -8.97 -6.51 10.99
CA CYS A 41 -8.51 -5.13 10.79
C CYS A 41 -8.67 -4.67 9.34
N LEU A 42 -9.25 -3.47 9.19
CA LEU A 42 -9.20 -2.69 7.97
C LEU A 42 -7.91 -1.86 7.97
N TRP A 43 -7.08 -2.06 6.96
CA TRP A 43 -5.87 -1.28 6.79
C TRP A 43 -6.09 -0.27 5.67
N ARG A 44 -5.67 0.97 5.93
CA ARG A 44 -5.78 2.10 5.01
C ARG A 44 -4.42 2.75 4.85
N LEU A 45 -4.11 3.09 3.61
CA LEU A 45 -2.91 3.82 3.21
C LEU A 45 -3.35 4.94 2.28
N GLN A 46 -2.90 6.16 2.55
CA GLN A 46 -3.13 7.31 1.67
C GLN A 46 -1.81 7.72 1.02
N ALA A 47 -1.82 7.92 -0.30
CA ALA A 47 -0.64 8.30 -1.07
C ALA A 47 -1.03 9.03 -2.35
N ASP A 48 -0.27 10.06 -2.72
CA ASP A 48 -0.42 10.73 -4.02
C ASP A 48 0.52 10.05 -5.05
N LEU A 49 -0.07 9.23 -5.91
CA LEU A 49 0.62 8.38 -6.90
C LEU A 49 0.79 9.06 -8.26
N ASN A 50 0.29 10.28 -8.45
CA ASN A 50 0.36 11.01 -9.71
C ASN A 50 0.78 12.50 -9.56
N ALA A 51 1.01 12.96 -8.33
CA ALA A 51 1.35 14.33 -7.94
C ALA A 51 0.28 15.39 -8.26
N ASP A 52 -1.00 15.02 -8.31
CA ASP A 52 -2.11 15.94 -8.56
C ASP A 52 -2.70 16.58 -7.28
N ARG A 53 -2.16 16.23 -6.11
CA ARG A 53 -2.60 16.66 -4.76
C ARG A 53 -3.97 16.11 -4.35
N LEU A 54 -4.48 15.09 -5.04
CA LEU A 54 -5.69 14.35 -4.70
C LEU A 54 -5.26 12.92 -4.34
N PRO A 55 -4.93 12.65 -3.05
CA PRO A 55 -4.33 11.38 -2.68
C PRO A 55 -5.25 10.20 -2.99
N GLU A 56 -4.67 9.12 -3.47
CA GLU A 56 -5.32 7.84 -3.57
C GLU A 56 -5.44 7.15 -2.22
N GLU A 57 -6.53 6.40 -2.05
CA GLU A 57 -6.71 5.51 -0.90
C GLU A 57 -6.54 4.07 -1.31
N LEU A 58 -5.68 3.38 -0.57
CA LEU A 58 -5.46 1.96 -0.69
C LEU A 58 -6.05 1.32 0.55
N ILE A 59 -7.01 0.42 0.35
CA ILE A 59 -7.71 -0.27 1.42
C ILE A 59 -7.52 -1.76 1.24
N THR A 60 -7.08 -2.44 2.30
CA THR A 60 -7.05 -3.90 2.37
C THR A 60 -7.71 -4.34 3.67
N PHE A 61 -8.33 -5.50 3.63
CA PHE A 61 -8.57 -6.30 4.81
C PHE A 61 -7.59 -7.47 4.77
N GLU A 62 -7.28 -8.09 5.91
CA GLU A 62 -6.46 -9.29 5.90
C GLU A 62 -7.20 -10.38 5.10
N SER A 63 -6.73 -10.67 3.89
CA SER A 63 -7.32 -11.70 3.02
C SER A 63 -6.24 -12.71 2.67
N TYR A 64 -6.38 -13.92 3.21
CA TYR A 64 -5.54 -15.04 2.80
C TYR A 64 -5.97 -15.48 1.41
N ARG A 65 -5.16 -15.16 0.40
CA ARG A 65 -5.28 -15.79 -0.92
C ARG A 65 -4.04 -16.64 -1.20
N ASN A 66 -4.20 -17.95 -0.99
CA ASN A 66 -3.33 -18.99 -1.52
C ASN A 66 -1.85 -18.92 -1.11
N GLY A 67 -1.55 -18.65 0.18
CA GLY A 67 -0.20 -18.80 0.74
C GLY A 67 0.86 -17.84 0.19
N LYS A 68 0.46 -16.80 -0.56
CA LYS A 68 1.37 -15.76 -1.03
C LYS A 68 1.47 -14.65 0.02
N ALA A 69 2.70 -14.27 0.35
CA ALA A 69 2.96 -13.14 1.24
C ALA A 69 2.56 -11.82 0.55
N GLY A 70 1.73 -11.01 1.23
CA GLY A 70 1.31 -9.69 0.77
C GLY A 70 -0.19 -9.46 0.94
N HIS A 71 -0.56 -8.19 1.11
CA HIS A 71 -1.97 -7.80 1.20
C HIS A 71 -2.51 -7.49 -0.21
N ILE A 72 -3.82 -7.63 -0.42
CA ILE A 72 -4.49 -7.26 -1.68
C ILE A 72 -5.24 -5.95 -1.44
N TRP A 73 -4.73 -4.87 -2.01
CA TRP A 73 -5.25 -3.53 -1.82
C TRP A 73 -6.23 -3.18 -2.94
N GLN A 74 -7.45 -2.82 -2.56
CA GLN A 74 -8.35 -2.07 -3.41
C GLN A 74 -7.88 -0.62 -3.47
N VAL A 75 -7.69 -0.10 -4.68
CA VAL A 75 -7.26 1.28 -4.90
C VAL A 75 -8.48 2.15 -5.24
N TYR A 76 -8.57 3.31 -4.60
CA TYR A 76 -9.53 4.38 -4.83
C TYR A 76 -8.76 5.59 -5.31
N ILE A 77 -9.00 5.98 -6.56
CA ILE A 77 -8.34 7.13 -7.18
C ILE A 77 -8.99 8.41 -6.67
N GLY A 78 -8.19 9.31 -6.11
CA GLY A 78 -8.64 10.63 -5.69
C GLY A 78 -9.12 11.47 -6.87
N THR A 79 -10.24 12.15 -6.71
CA THR A 79 -10.79 13.09 -7.70
C THR A 79 -11.34 14.31 -6.97
N ARG A 80 -11.59 15.40 -7.70
CA ARG A 80 -12.19 16.61 -7.11
C ARG A 80 -13.58 16.35 -6.49
N ASN A 81 -14.26 15.28 -6.91
CA ASN A 81 -15.62 14.94 -6.49
C ASN A 81 -15.65 13.72 -5.55
N GLY A 82 -14.53 13.36 -4.92
CA GLY A 82 -14.39 12.17 -4.07
C GLY A 82 -13.55 11.09 -4.73
N PHE A 83 -13.99 9.83 -4.67
CA PHE A 83 -13.16 8.70 -5.08
C PHE A 83 -13.73 7.89 -6.25
N LYS A 84 -12.83 7.39 -7.11
CA LYS A 84 -13.15 6.45 -8.18
C LYS A 84 -12.45 5.12 -7.95
N VAL A 85 -13.20 4.03 -7.91
CA VAL A 85 -12.62 2.68 -7.75
C VAL A 85 -11.74 2.34 -8.95
N ALA A 86 -10.47 1.99 -8.69
CA ALA A 86 -9.59 1.45 -9.70
C ALA A 86 -10.05 0.03 -10.09
N ARG A 87 -10.04 -0.27 -11.40
CA ARG A 87 -10.43 -1.60 -11.92
C ARG A 87 -9.47 -2.73 -11.53
N LYS A 88 -8.25 -2.38 -11.11
CA LYS A 88 -7.20 -3.33 -10.70
C LYS A 88 -6.97 -3.21 -9.20
N HIS A 89 -6.75 -4.35 -8.57
CA HIS A 89 -6.13 -4.40 -7.25
C HIS A 89 -4.62 -4.40 -7.39
N ILE A 90 -3.93 -4.02 -6.33
CA ILE A 90 -2.47 -4.20 -6.24
C ILE A 90 -2.16 -5.09 -5.05
N SER A 91 -1.09 -5.86 -5.14
CA SER A 91 -0.62 -6.66 -4.02
C SER A 91 0.82 -6.33 -3.76
N PHE A 92 1.19 -6.13 -2.50
CA PHE A 92 2.56 -5.89 -2.10
C PHE A 92 2.74 -6.23 -0.62
N ARG A 93 4.00 -6.40 -0.22
CA ARG A 93 4.39 -6.52 1.19
C ARG A 93 4.69 -5.14 1.75
N THR A 94 4.22 -4.86 2.96
CA THR A 94 4.40 -3.55 3.61
C THR A 94 5.85 -3.25 3.99
N ASP A 95 6.71 -4.26 4.04
CA ASP A 95 8.15 -4.16 4.30
C ASP A 95 9.02 -4.08 3.02
N ALA A 96 8.41 -4.17 1.83
CA ALA A 96 9.10 -4.18 0.55
C ALA A 96 8.38 -3.30 -0.48
N VAL A 97 7.97 -2.11 -0.02
CA VAL A 97 7.24 -1.11 -0.81
C VAL A 97 7.84 0.28 -0.58
N PHE A 98 7.86 1.08 -1.64
CA PHE A 98 8.26 2.48 -1.65
C PHE A 98 7.14 3.31 -2.28
N ILE A 99 6.89 4.49 -1.73
CA ILE A 99 5.92 5.45 -2.27
C ILE A 99 6.64 6.78 -2.42
N GLY A 100 6.60 7.36 -3.62
CA GLY A 100 7.28 8.60 -3.92
C GLY A 100 7.75 8.66 -5.37
N HIS A 101 8.77 9.46 -5.65
CA HIS A 101 9.34 9.59 -6.98
C HIS A 101 10.22 8.37 -7.32
N ILE A 102 9.91 7.68 -8.42
CA ILE A 102 10.58 6.46 -8.91
C ILE A 102 11.40 6.84 -10.14
N GLN A 103 12.71 6.59 -10.10
CA GLN A 103 13.65 7.05 -11.12
C GLN A 103 13.43 6.30 -12.45
N GLU A 104 13.10 5.02 -12.37
CA GLU A 104 12.96 4.11 -13.51
C GLU A 104 11.75 4.45 -14.39
N ILE A 105 10.79 5.21 -13.88
CA ILE A 105 9.60 5.66 -14.62
C ILE A 105 9.48 7.19 -14.68
N ASP A 106 10.49 7.90 -14.18
CA ASP A 106 10.57 9.36 -14.08
C ASP A 106 9.26 9.99 -13.56
N GLY A 107 8.83 9.59 -12.37
CA GLY A 107 7.58 10.11 -11.82
C GLY A 107 7.15 9.51 -10.48
N PRO A 108 6.10 10.09 -9.87
CA PRO A 108 5.53 9.56 -8.64
C PRO A 108 4.89 8.19 -8.88
N GLY A 109 4.80 7.40 -7.81
CA GLY A 109 4.06 6.16 -7.80
C GLY A 109 4.37 5.31 -6.57
N LEU A 110 3.90 4.06 -6.64
CA LEU A 110 4.21 2.99 -5.69
C LEU A 110 5.10 1.98 -6.37
N LEU A 111 6.24 1.66 -5.77
CA LEU A 111 7.18 0.64 -6.22
C LEU A 111 7.17 -0.52 -5.22
N ALA A 112 6.96 -1.74 -5.71
CA ALA A 112 6.91 -2.94 -4.88
C ALA A 112 7.93 -3.98 -5.36
N TYR A 113 8.58 -4.64 -4.40
CA TYR A 113 9.50 -5.73 -4.64
C TYR A 113 8.88 -7.08 -4.28
N PHE A 114 9.00 -8.04 -5.21
CA PHE A 114 8.49 -9.41 -5.05
C PHE A 114 9.65 -10.40 -5.12
N PRO A 115 10.03 -11.04 -4.00
CA PRO A 115 11.06 -12.06 -4.02
C PRO A 115 10.64 -13.21 -4.93
N ALA A 116 11.51 -13.61 -5.86
CA ALA A 116 11.32 -14.78 -6.72
C ALA A 116 12.28 -15.92 -6.36
N SER A 117 13.44 -15.58 -5.81
CA SER A 117 14.43 -16.51 -5.25
C SER A 117 15.18 -15.88 -4.07
N SER A 118 16.18 -16.58 -3.53
CA SER A 118 17.07 -16.06 -2.48
C SER A 118 17.97 -14.90 -2.94
N SER A 119 18.19 -14.74 -4.24
CA SER A 119 19.11 -13.77 -4.82
C SER A 119 18.44 -12.78 -5.79
N ARG A 120 17.17 -13.00 -6.15
CA ARG A 120 16.46 -12.21 -7.15
C ARG A 120 15.00 -11.97 -6.80
N GLY A 121 14.45 -10.88 -7.30
CA GLY A 121 13.01 -10.62 -7.29
C GLY A 121 12.58 -9.65 -8.37
N ALA A 122 11.28 -9.53 -8.56
CA ALA A 122 10.68 -8.63 -9.55
C ALA A 122 10.39 -7.26 -8.94
N LEU A 123 10.58 -6.19 -9.71
CA LEU A 123 10.10 -4.86 -9.41
C LEU A 123 8.85 -4.55 -10.23
N LEU A 124 7.77 -4.16 -9.55
CA LEU A 124 6.58 -3.62 -10.18
C LEU A 124 6.34 -2.19 -9.71
N SER A 125 6.05 -1.28 -10.64
CA SER A 125 5.60 0.07 -10.32
C SER A 125 4.11 0.24 -10.64
N PHE A 126 3.43 1.04 -9.83
CA PHE A 126 2.04 1.42 -9.97
C PHE A 126 1.93 2.94 -9.99
N GLN A 127 1.32 3.49 -11.04
CA GLN A 127 1.07 4.93 -11.20
C GLN A 127 -0.39 5.18 -11.55
N VAL A 128 -0.94 6.32 -11.12
CA VAL A 128 -2.23 6.77 -11.64
C VAL A 128 -2.00 7.67 -12.85
N LYS A 129 -2.63 7.32 -13.99
CA LYS A 129 -2.63 8.13 -15.22
C LYS A 129 -4.03 8.16 -15.80
N GLN A 130 -4.55 9.37 -16.06
CA GLN A 130 -5.89 9.56 -16.66
C GLN A 130 -6.97 8.70 -15.97
N ASP A 131 -7.05 8.81 -14.64
CA ASP A 131 -7.99 8.07 -13.77
C ASP A 131 -7.89 6.55 -13.87
N ARG A 132 -6.70 6.03 -14.19
CA ARG A 132 -6.43 4.60 -14.28
C ARG A 132 -5.16 4.25 -13.55
N LEU A 133 -5.20 3.14 -12.84
CA LEU A 133 -4.02 2.51 -12.26
C LEU A 133 -3.25 1.76 -13.34
N ILE A 134 -2.03 2.20 -13.62
CA ILE A 134 -1.10 1.62 -14.58
C ILE A 134 -0.05 0.85 -13.80
N GLU A 135 0.04 -0.44 -14.08
CA GLU A 135 1.08 -1.33 -13.56
C GLU A 135 2.14 -1.52 -14.64
N ARG A 136 3.42 -1.45 -14.25
CA ARG A 136 4.56 -1.74 -15.12
C ARG A 136 5.52 -2.68 -14.42
N ASN A 137 5.96 -3.70 -15.14
CA ASN A 137 7.06 -4.54 -14.70
C ASN A 137 8.39 -3.89 -15.10
N LEU A 138 9.21 -3.56 -14.11
CA LEU A 138 10.51 -2.90 -14.31
C LEU A 138 11.67 -3.90 -14.41
N GLY A 139 11.37 -5.20 -14.34
CA GLY A 139 12.33 -6.27 -14.50
C GLY A 139 12.69 -6.96 -13.18
N GLN A 140 13.76 -7.74 -13.24
CA GLN A 140 14.31 -8.44 -12.09
C GLN A 140 15.53 -7.71 -11.54
N ILE A 141 15.69 -7.78 -10.22
CA ILE A 141 16.79 -7.13 -9.51
C ILE A 141 17.45 -8.11 -8.56
N HIS A 142 18.71 -7.86 -8.22
CA HIS A 142 19.52 -8.62 -7.28
C HIS A 142 19.82 -7.77 -6.02
N PRO A 143 18.99 -7.86 -4.96
CA PRO A 143 19.12 -7.01 -3.77
C PRO A 143 20.47 -7.10 -3.05
N LYS A 144 21.16 -8.23 -3.19
CA LYS A 144 22.48 -8.50 -2.58
C LYS A 144 23.62 -8.51 -3.61
N GLY A 145 23.35 -8.11 -4.85
CA GLY A 145 24.28 -8.19 -5.97
C GLY A 145 24.40 -6.86 -6.71
N SER A 146 24.30 -6.91 -8.04
CA SER A 146 24.43 -5.75 -8.93
C SER A 146 23.49 -4.58 -8.60
N ASP A 147 22.32 -4.89 -8.02
CA ASP A 147 21.25 -3.91 -7.82
C ASP A 147 21.10 -3.48 -6.34
N ALA A 148 22.09 -3.78 -5.50
CA ALA A 148 22.04 -3.51 -4.07
C ALA A 148 21.80 -2.02 -3.74
N ASN A 149 22.43 -1.10 -4.46
CA ASN A 149 22.26 0.33 -4.25
C ASN A 149 20.83 0.81 -4.55
N MET A 150 20.24 0.29 -5.64
CA MET A 150 18.86 0.62 -6.00
C MET A 150 17.87 0.00 -5.01
N TYR A 151 18.10 -1.24 -4.57
CA TYR A 151 17.29 -1.85 -3.51
C TYR A 151 17.37 -1.03 -2.21
N GLN A 152 18.57 -0.65 -1.79
CA GLN A 152 18.78 0.15 -0.58
C GLN A 152 18.10 1.52 -0.67
N ARG A 153 18.15 2.16 -1.84
CA ARG A 153 17.48 3.46 -2.08
C ARG A 153 15.99 3.38 -1.82
N TYR A 154 15.32 2.37 -2.36
CA TYR A 154 13.86 2.28 -2.27
C TYR A 154 13.36 1.56 -1.02
N PHE A 155 14.05 0.53 -0.55
CA PHE A 155 13.54 -0.37 0.49
C PHE A 155 14.43 -0.43 1.73
N GLY A 156 15.58 0.26 1.76
CA GLY A 156 16.53 0.22 2.88
C GLY A 156 16.05 0.92 4.15
N LEU A 157 15.16 1.91 4.01
CA LEU A 157 14.58 2.68 5.12
C LEU A 157 13.05 2.76 5.09
N SER A 158 12.44 2.39 3.97
CA SER A 158 11.01 2.58 3.74
C SER A 158 10.19 1.65 4.62
N ARG A 159 9.41 2.26 5.50
CA ARG A 159 8.26 1.63 6.12
C ARG A 159 7.07 2.48 5.78
N ILE A 160 6.05 1.86 5.19
CA ILE A 160 4.78 2.54 5.05
C ILE A 160 4.08 2.53 6.41
N VAL A 161 3.56 3.70 6.80
CA VAL A 161 2.63 3.80 7.91
C VAL A 161 1.25 3.50 7.36
N VAL A 162 0.59 2.51 7.94
CA VAL A 162 -0.80 2.16 7.60
C VAL A 162 -1.68 2.54 8.77
N GLU A 163 -2.79 3.21 8.47
CA GLU A 163 -3.86 3.39 9.44
C GLU A 163 -4.60 2.07 9.59
N LYS A 164 -4.82 1.62 10.81
CA LYS A 164 -5.59 0.42 11.10
C LYS A 164 -6.86 0.78 11.83
N LYS A 165 -7.97 0.17 11.44
CA LYS A 165 -9.24 0.24 12.17
C LYS A 165 -9.79 -1.15 12.41
N PRO A 166 -10.25 -1.45 13.64
CA PRO A 166 -10.95 -2.69 13.88
C PRO A 166 -12.24 -2.73 13.07
N LEU A 167 -12.53 -3.90 12.51
CA LEU A 167 -13.83 -4.26 11.96
C LEU A 167 -14.64 -4.86 13.11
N PHE A 168 -15.86 -4.34 13.30
CA PHE A 168 -16.73 -4.73 14.42
C PHE A 168 -16.09 -4.43 15.78
N ASP A 169 -16.41 -5.22 16.80
CA ASP A 169 -15.92 -5.06 18.18
C ASP A 169 -14.52 -5.70 18.41
N GLY A 170 -13.73 -5.87 17.35
CA GLY A 170 -12.38 -6.43 17.42
C GLY A 170 -11.34 -5.42 17.91
N GLU A 171 -10.12 -5.90 18.15
CA GLU A 171 -8.95 -5.05 18.44
C GLU A 171 -7.93 -5.17 17.30
N CYS A 172 -7.30 -4.06 16.93
CA CYS A 172 -6.14 -4.07 16.05
C CYS A 172 -4.87 -3.97 16.88
N GLY A 173 -3.88 -4.79 16.56
CA GLY A 173 -2.56 -4.69 17.18
C GLY A 173 -1.87 -3.39 16.79
N ASP A 174 -1.31 -2.71 17.79
CA ASP A 174 -0.30 -1.68 17.57
C ASP A 174 0.97 -2.34 16.99
N ILE A 175 1.51 -1.75 15.92
CA ILE A 175 2.81 -2.14 15.31
C ILE A 175 3.93 -1.40 16.02
#